data_AF-A0A2N5XDL9-F1
#
_entry.id   AF-A0A2N5XDL9-F1
#
_cell.length_a   1.000
_cell.length_b   1.000
_cell.length_c   1.000
_cell.angle_alpha   90.00
_cell.angle_beta   90.00
_cell.angle_gamma   90.00
#
_symmetry.space_group_name_H-M   'P 1'
#
loop_
_entity.id
_entity.type
_entity.pdbx_description
1 polymer ?
#
loop_
_entity_poly.entity_id
_entity_poly.type
_entity_poly.pdbx_seq_one_letter_code
_entity_poly.pdbx_strand_id
1 'polypeptide(L)'
;METDWSGVRERVLEAYGARTGRGRSRDAPRPPPTESQVREAEEQFGIAFPSDYRGFLLRVGAGGFLVHALHRGPDGWAWEGDPSTDRTRLATPFPDPASHRALTEELDLRWNDTEVEPRLLDALARRGCVVLR
;
A
#
# COMPACT_ATOMS: atom_id res chain seq x y z
N MET A 1 -14.66 -3.25 14.09
CA MET A 1 -14.93 -1.79 13.98
C MET A 1 -14.81 -1.49 12.51
N GLU A 2 -15.92 -1.21 11.83
CA GLU A 2 -15.89 -1.03 10.38
C GLU A 2 -15.29 0.35 10.06
N THR A 3 -14.22 0.38 9.28
CA THR A 3 -13.57 1.64 8.89
C THR A 3 -14.36 2.31 7.76
N ASP A 4 -14.77 3.56 7.94
CA ASP A 4 -15.45 4.30 6.87
C ASP A 4 -14.44 4.86 5.85
N TRP A 5 -14.44 4.25 4.67
CA TRP A 5 -13.63 4.65 3.53
C TRP A 5 -14.32 5.66 2.59
N SER A 6 -15.52 6.14 2.95
CA SER A 6 -16.24 7.13 2.15
C SER A 6 -15.44 8.44 1.99
N GLY A 7 -15.50 9.07 0.81
CA GLY A 7 -14.80 10.34 0.55
C GLY A 7 -13.27 10.26 0.48
N VAL A 8 -12.66 9.10 0.76
CA VAL A 8 -11.20 8.93 0.73
C VAL A 8 -10.68 8.94 -0.70
N ARG A 9 -11.41 8.32 -1.63
CA ARG A 9 -11.02 8.25 -3.05
C ARG A 9 -10.92 9.63 -3.67
N GLU A 10 -11.88 10.49 -3.39
CA GLU A 10 -11.96 11.87 -3.86
C GLU A 10 -10.77 12.68 -3.33
N ARG A 11 -10.47 12.56 -2.03
CA ARG A 11 -9.29 13.19 -1.42
C ARG A 11 -7.98 12.69 -2.04
N VAL A 12 -7.86 11.39 -2.32
CA VAL A 12 -6.70 10.82 -3.01
C VAL A 12 -6.57 11.39 -4.43
N LEU A 13 -7.67 11.46 -5.17
CA LEU A 13 -7.69 12.04 -6.53
C LEU A 13 -7.33 13.52 -6.53
N GLU A 14 -7.84 14.29 -5.57
CA GLU A 14 -7.53 15.71 -5.40
C GLU A 14 -6.05 15.91 -5.09
N ALA A 15 -5.52 15.19 -4.10
CA ALA A 15 -4.10 15.23 -3.74
C ALA A 15 -3.20 14.84 -4.93
N TYR A 16 -3.65 13.86 -5.72
CA TYR A 16 -2.96 13.43 -6.93
C TYR A 16 -2.92 14.55 -7.98
N GLY A 17 -4.09 15.12 -8.31
CA GLY A 17 -4.23 16.19 -9.29
C GLY A 17 -3.46 17.46 -8.92
N ALA A 18 -3.39 17.78 -7.63
CA ALA A 18 -2.59 18.89 -7.12
C ALA A 18 -1.08 18.67 -7.32
N ARG A 19 -0.59 17.42 -7.19
CA ARG A 19 0.85 17.11 -7.21
C ARG A 19 1.41 16.89 -8.62
N THR A 20 0.65 16.34 -9.55
CA THR A 20 1.17 16.00 -10.90
C THR A 20 0.99 17.10 -11.93
N GLY A 21 0.25 18.17 -11.60
CA GLY A 21 -0.35 19.05 -12.59
C GLY A 21 -1.44 18.32 -13.38
N ARG A 22 -2.47 19.04 -13.82
CA ARG A 22 -3.55 18.47 -14.66
C ARG A 22 -2.97 18.02 -16.01
N GLY A 23 -2.41 16.81 -16.13
CA GLY A 23 -1.83 16.42 -17.42
C GLY A 23 -1.10 15.09 -17.62
N ARG A 24 -0.85 14.22 -16.63
CA ARG A 24 -0.23 12.91 -16.91
C ARG A 24 -1.23 11.77 -16.81
N SER A 25 -1.79 11.40 -17.97
CA SER A 25 -2.82 10.36 -18.13
C SER A 25 -2.34 8.94 -17.80
N ARG A 26 -1.02 8.66 -17.87
CA ARG A 26 -0.47 7.32 -17.59
C ARG A 26 -0.37 6.96 -16.11
N ASP A 27 -0.34 7.95 -15.22
CA ASP A 27 -0.11 7.73 -13.79
C ASP A 27 -1.39 7.97 -12.96
N ALA A 28 -2.53 8.25 -13.60
CA ALA A 28 -3.79 8.47 -12.89
C ALA A 28 -4.14 7.21 -12.06
N PRO A 29 -4.56 7.35 -10.79
CA PRO A 29 -4.83 6.18 -9.96
C PRO A 29 -5.95 5.35 -10.59
N ARG A 30 -5.73 4.04 -10.73
CA ARG A 30 -6.69 3.10 -11.31
C ARG A 30 -8.05 3.15 -10.61
N PRO A 31 -9.15 2.85 -11.33
CA PRO A 31 -10.43 2.70 -10.68
C PRO A 31 -10.38 1.57 -9.64
N PRO A 32 -11.12 1.67 -8.53
CA PRO A 32 -11.27 0.59 -7.57
C PRO A 32 -11.83 -0.69 -8.25
N PRO A 33 -11.38 -1.89 -7.84
CA PRO A 33 -12.00 -3.13 -8.28
C PRO A 33 -13.48 -3.22 -7.85
N THR A 34 -14.27 -3.95 -8.62
CA THR A 34 -15.66 -4.30 -8.29
C THR A 34 -15.73 -5.43 -7.27
N GLU A 35 -16.90 -5.66 -6.67
CA GLU A 35 -17.14 -6.81 -5.78
C GLU A 35 -16.81 -8.16 -6.42
N SER A 36 -17.17 -8.35 -7.69
CA SER A 36 -16.85 -9.58 -8.41
C SER A 36 -15.35 -9.76 -8.58
N GLN A 37 -14.64 -8.67 -8.88
CA GLN A 37 -13.20 -8.67 -9.04
C GLN A 37 -12.46 -8.95 -7.73
N VAL A 38 -12.90 -8.37 -6.61
CA VAL A 38 -12.34 -8.68 -5.30
C VAL A 38 -12.58 -10.14 -4.93
N ARG A 39 -13.78 -10.67 -5.20
CA ARG A 39 -14.09 -12.09 -4.96
C ARG A 39 -13.23 -13.03 -5.81
N GLU A 40 -13.01 -12.72 -7.08
CA GLU A 40 -12.10 -13.50 -7.93
C GLU A 40 -10.66 -13.47 -7.40
N ALA A 41 -10.21 -12.33 -6.83
CA ALA A 41 -8.90 -12.22 -6.22
C ALA A 41 -8.80 -13.06 -4.93
N GLU A 42 -9.82 -13.02 -4.08
CA GLU A 42 -9.96 -13.86 -2.89
C GLU A 42 -9.89 -15.36 -3.23
N GLU A 43 -10.64 -15.78 -4.25
CA GLU A 43 -10.64 -17.15 -4.77
C GLU A 43 -9.24 -17.56 -5.27
N GLN A 44 -8.58 -16.70 -6.05
CA GLN A 44 -7.23 -16.97 -6.55
C GLN A 44 -6.20 -17.08 -5.42
N PHE A 45 -6.29 -16.23 -4.40
CA PHE A 45 -5.36 -16.23 -3.28
C PHE A 45 -5.71 -17.27 -2.20
N GLY A 46 -6.89 -17.89 -2.27
CA GLY A 46 -7.36 -18.86 -1.30
C GLY A 46 -7.63 -18.25 0.08
N ILE A 47 -7.99 -16.97 0.14
CA ILE A 47 -8.23 -16.22 1.38
C ILE A 47 -9.53 -15.42 1.28
N ALA A 48 -10.08 -15.02 2.43
CA ALA A 48 -11.02 -13.91 2.49
C ALA A 48 -10.28 -12.67 2.97
N PHE A 49 -10.44 -11.55 2.29
CA PHE A 49 -9.89 -10.30 2.79
C PHE A 49 -10.65 -9.87 4.06
N PRO A 50 -9.96 -9.29 5.06
CA PRO A 50 -10.63 -8.63 6.17
C PRO A 50 -11.62 -7.58 5.68
N SER A 51 -12.78 -7.46 6.34
CA SER A 51 -13.87 -6.56 5.91
C SER A 51 -13.40 -5.12 5.68
N ASP A 52 -12.53 -4.62 6.54
CA ASP A 52 -11.99 -3.26 6.41
C ASP A 52 -11.09 -3.11 5.18
N TYR A 53 -10.27 -4.12 4.89
CA TYR A 53 -9.40 -4.11 3.70
C TYR A 53 -10.21 -4.29 2.42
N ARG A 54 -11.23 -5.14 2.45
CA ARG A 54 -12.22 -5.26 1.36
C ARG A 54 -12.90 -3.92 1.08
N GLY A 55 -13.34 -3.22 2.12
CA GLY A 55 -13.94 -1.89 2.00
C GLY A 55 -12.99 -0.87 1.37
N PHE A 56 -11.70 -0.90 1.75
CA PHE A 56 -10.66 -0.08 1.12
C PHE A 56 -10.49 -0.40 -0.37
N LEU A 57 -10.37 -1.68 -0.73
CA LEU A 57 -10.19 -2.10 -2.13
C LEU A 57 -11.36 -1.60 -3.00
N LEU A 58 -12.60 -1.76 -2.53
CA LEU A 58 -13.80 -1.42 -3.30
C LEU A 58 -14.04 0.08 -3.43
N ARG A 59 -13.69 0.87 -2.41
CA ARG A 59 -13.99 2.32 -2.38
C ARG A 59 -12.81 3.17 -2.83
N VAL A 60 -11.59 2.76 -2.48
CA VAL A 60 -10.36 3.54 -2.70
C VAL A 60 -9.48 2.91 -3.77
N GLY A 61 -9.32 1.58 -3.74
CA GLY A 61 -8.44 0.87 -4.66
C GLY A 61 -6.96 1.22 -4.44
N ALA A 62 -6.29 1.73 -5.47
CA ALA A 62 -4.94 2.27 -5.32
C ALA A 62 -4.99 3.63 -4.60
N GLY A 63 -4.60 3.65 -3.33
CA GLY A 63 -4.60 4.80 -2.43
C GLY A 63 -3.57 5.91 -2.74
N GLY A 64 -3.19 6.12 -4.00
CA GLY A 64 -2.28 7.20 -4.42
C GLY A 64 -0.93 6.72 -4.94
N PHE A 65 0.01 7.66 -5.10
CA PHE A 65 1.25 7.49 -5.88
C PHE A 65 2.19 6.35 -5.43
N LEU A 66 2.09 5.92 -4.16
CA LEU A 66 2.95 4.87 -3.59
C LEU A 66 2.18 3.58 -3.25
N VAL A 67 0.88 3.53 -3.54
CA VAL A 67 0.04 2.37 -3.24
C VAL A 67 -0.24 1.61 -4.53
N HIS A 68 0.26 0.38 -4.59
CA HIS A 68 0.09 -0.49 -5.74
C HIS A 68 -1.38 -0.88 -5.93
N ALA A 69 -1.87 -0.82 -7.17
CA ALA A 69 -3.24 -1.19 -7.50
C ALA A 69 -3.38 -2.71 -7.57
N LEU A 70 -4.40 -3.28 -6.91
CA LEU A 70 -4.83 -4.64 -7.19
C LEU A 70 -5.50 -4.66 -8.56
N HIS A 71 -4.98 -5.48 -9.47
CA HIS A 71 -5.50 -5.60 -10.84
C HIS A 71 -5.32 -7.02 -11.36
N ARG A 72 -6.08 -7.35 -12.42
CA ARG A 72 -5.98 -8.63 -13.10
C ARG A 72 -5.04 -8.51 -14.31
N GLY A 73 -3.89 -9.15 -14.22
CA GLY A 73 -2.91 -9.30 -15.29
C GLY A 73 -3.04 -10.66 -16.00
N PRO A 74 -2.10 -10.98 -16.92
CA PRO A 74 -2.07 -12.26 -17.63
C PRO A 74 -1.90 -13.46 -16.70
N ASP A 75 -1.18 -13.28 -15.58
CA ASP A 75 -0.94 -14.32 -14.57
C ASP A 75 -2.00 -14.32 -13.45
N GLY A 76 -3.10 -13.57 -13.64
CA GLY A 76 -4.17 -13.41 -12.67
C GLY A 76 -4.06 -12.13 -11.83
N TRP A 77 -4.68 -12.13 -10.66
CA TRP A 77 -4.72 -11.02 -9.72
C TRP A 77 -3.37 -10.80 -9.03
N ALA A 78 -2.91 -9.54 -9.05
CA ALA A 78 -1.69 -9.11 -8.37
C ALA A 78 -1.70 -7.60 -8.09
N TRP A 79 -0.83 -7.17 -7.19
CA TRP A 79 -0.53 -5.75 -6.99
C TRP A 79 0.44 -5.27 -8.06
N GLU A 80 0.08 -4.20 -8.76
CA GLU A 80 0.86 -3.65 -9.87
C GLU A 80 2.25 -3.21 -9.43
N GLY A 81 3.30 -3.87 -9.90
CA GLY A 81 4.68 -3.50 -9.58
C GLY A 81 5.18 -3.97 -8.21
N ASP A 82 4.38 -4.76 -7.49
CA ASP A 82 4.81 -5.41 -6.24
C ASP A 82 4.78 -6.95 -6.39
N PRO A 83 5.90 -7.57 -6.79
CA PRO A 83 6.03 -9.02 -6.80
C PRO A 83 6.26 -9.60 -5.40
N SER A 84 6.49 -8.75 -4.40
CA SER A 84 6.97 -9.13 -3.06
C SER A 84 5.88 -9.12 -1.99
N THR A 85 4.61 -8.88 -2.35
CA THR A 85 3.49 -8.91 -1.42
C THR A 85 3.46 -10.23 -0.64
N ASP A 86 3.58 -10.15 0.69
CA ASP A 86 3.45 -11.31 1.58
C ASP A 86 1.99 -11.76 1.66
N ARG A 87 1.67 -12.80 0.89
CA ARG A 87 0.31 -13.35 0.79
C ARG A 87 -0.20 -13.97 2.10
N THR A 88 0.71 -14.35 3.01
CA THR A 88 0.31 -14.97 4.29
C THR A 88 -0.39 -13.98 5.22
N ARG A 89 -0.10 -12.68 5.04
CA ARG A 89 -0.64 -11.60 5.88
C ARG A 89 -1.93 -11.01 5.34
N LEU A 90 -2.30 -11.29 4.10
CA LEU A 90 -3.46 -10.69 3.43
C LEU A 90 -4.80 -11.06 4.10
N ALA A 91 -4.87 -12.21 4.76
CA ALA A 91 -6.06 -12.63 5.53
C ALA A 91 -6.09 -12.04 6.96
N THR A 92 -5.02 -11.38 7.40
CA THR A 92 -4.91 -10.86 8.77
C THR A 92 -5.57 -9.48 8.86
N PRO A 93 -6.53 -9.27 9.78
CA PRO A 93 -7.10 -7.94 10.00
C PRO A 93 -6.03 -6.90 10.36
N PHE A 94 -6.30 -5.64 10.05
CA PHE A 94 -5.48 -4.56 10.58
C PHE A 94 -5.56 -4.54 12.11
N PRO A 95 -4.43 -4.26 12.80
CA PRO A 95 -4.44 -4.15 14.25
C PRO A 95 -5.33 -2.99 14.70
N ASP A 96 -5.94 -3.11 15.89
CA ASP A 96 -6.63 -2.00 16.51
C ASP A 96 -5.66 -0.82 16.80
N PRO A 97 -6.15 0.41 17.01
CA PRO A 97 -5.26 1.57 17.16
C PRO A 97 -4.21 1.47 18.27
N ALA A 98 -4.50 0.76 19.37
CA ALA A 98 -3.53 0.58 20.45
C ALA A 98 -2.45 -0.43 20.03
N SER A 99 -2.85 -1.56 19.46
CA SER A 99 -1.93 -2.55 18.91
C SER A 99 -1.10 -2.00 17.74
N HIS A 100 -1.71 -1.17 16.88
CA HIS A 100 -1.01 -0.50 15.77
C HIS A 100 0.12 0.38 16.28
N ARG A 101 -0.13 1.15 17.34
CA ARG A 101 0.89 2.02 17.95
C ARG A 101 2.05 1.20 18.48
N ALA A 102 1.76 0.15 19.25
CA ALA A 102 2.79 -0.74 19.79
C ALA A 102 3.62 -1.41 18.67
N LEU A 103 2.97 -1.88 17.60
CA LEU A 103 3.64 -2.48 16.45
C LEU A 103 4.49 -1.47 15.68
N THR A 104 4.04 -0.21 15.58
CA THR A 104 4.83 0.85 14.94
C THR A 104 6.07 1.17 15.77
N GLU A 105 5.93 1.29 17.08
CA GLU A 105 7.07 1.48 17.99
C GLU A 105 8.07 0.31 17.91
N GLU A 106 7.59 -0.94 17.85
CA GLU A 106 8.43 -2.12 17.63
C GLU A 106 9.15 -2.07 16.27
N LEU A 107 8.44 -1.70 15.20
CA LEU A 107 9.03 -1.58 13.86
C LEU A 107 10.07 -0.46 13.78
N ASP A 108 9.83 0.67 14.43
CA ASP A 108 10.77 1.79 14.52
C ASP A 108 12.05 1.39 15.27
N LEU A 109 11.92 0.65 16.37
CA LEU A 109 13.07 0.11 17.11
C LEU A 109 13.86 -0.89 16.24
N ARG A 110 13.17 -1.81 15.57
CA ARG A 110 13.81 -2.76 14.65
C ARG A 110 14.53 -2.08 13.49
N TRP A 111 13.96 -0.98 12.99
CA TRP A 111 14.59 -0.19 11.93
C TRP A 111 15.88 0.48 12.42
N ASN A 112 15.92 0.97 13.66
CA ASN A 112 17.13 1.53 14.26
C ASN A 112 18.27 0.50 14.40
N ASP A 113 17.92 -0.76 14.68
CA ASP A 113 18.90 -1.85 14.79
C ASP A 113 19.31 -2.45 13.43
N THR A 114 18.72 -1.98 12.32
CA THR A 114 19.05 -2.47 10.99
C THR A 114 20.42 -1.96 10.56
N GLU A 115 21.41 -2.86 10.45
CA GLU A 115 22.70 -2.52 9.86
C GLU A 115 22.53 -2.14 8.38
N VAL A 116 22.76 -0.87 8.08
CA VAL A 116 22.75 -0.38 6.70
C VAL A 116 24.09 -0.74 6.06
N GLU A 117 24.03 -1.46 4.95
CA GLU A 117 25.17 -1.79 4.09
C GLU A 117 26.11 -0.58 3.90
N PRO A 118 27.42 -0.68 4.23
CA PRO A 118 28.35 0.46 4.19
C PRO A 118 28.40 1.17 2.84
N ARG A 119 28.28 0.42 1.74
CA ARG A 119 28.22 0.94 0.37
C ARG A 119 27.05 1.90 0.12
N LEU A 120 25.92 1.68 0.81
CA LEU A 120 24.74 2.53 0.71
C LEU A 120 24.96 3.83 1.49
N LEU A 121 25.56 3.74 2.68
CA LEU A 121 25.95 4.89 3.48
C LEU A 121 26.93 5.79 2.72
N ASP A 122 27.95 5.21 2.08
CA ASP A 122 28.91 5.95 1.25
C ASP A 122 28.23 6.61 0.04
N ALA A 123 27.27 5.94 -0.58
CA ALA A 123 26.51 6.49 -1.69
C ALA A 123 25.64 7.69 -1.28
N LEU A 124 25.04 7.64 -0.08
CA LEU A 124 24.27 8.74 0.50
C LEU A 124 25.17 9.91 0.90
N ALA A 125 26.34 9.65 1.51
CA ALA A 125 27.32 10.67 1.85
C ALA A 125 27.86 11.40 0.60
N ARG A 126 28.16 10.67 -0.49
CA ARG A 126 28.56 11.25 -1.78
C ARG A 126 27.47 12.14 -2.40
N ARG A 127 26.20 11.94 -2.02
CA ARG A 127 25.06 12.77 -2.45
C ARG A 127 24.79 13.95 -1.50
N GLY A 128 25.62 14.13 -0.47
CA GLY A 128 25.47 15.20 0.51
C GLY A 128 24.37 14.95 1.55
N CYS A 129 23.87 13.72 1.67
CA CYS A 129 22.90 13.37 2.70
C CYS A 129 23.59 13.26 4.07
N VAL A 130 22.99 13.86 5.10
CA VAL A 130 23.41 13.68 6.49
C VAL A 130 22.82 12.37 6.99
N VAL A 131 23.67 11.41 7.35
CA VAL A 131 23.25 10.17 8.01
C VAL A 131 23.38 10.37 9.50
N LEU A 132 22.25 10.46 10.20
CA LEU A 132 22.20 10.50 11.65
C LEU A 132 22.37 9.06 12.19
N ARG A 133 23.30 8.88 13.13
CA ARG A 133 23.45 7.65 13.92
C ARG A 133 22.95 7.89 15.33
#